data_AF-A0A4Y2HH43-F1
#
_entry.id   AF-A0A4Y2HH43-F1
#
_cell.length_a   1.000
_cell.length_b   1.000
_cell.length_c   1.000
_cell.angle_alpha   90.00
_cell.angle_beta   90.00
_cell.angle_gamma   90.00
#
_symmetry.space_group_name_H-M   'P 1'
#
loop_
_entity.id
_entity.type
_entity.pdbx_description
1 polymer ?
#
loop_
_entity_poly.entity_id
_entity_poly.type
_entity_poly.pdbx_seq_one_letter_code
_entity_poly.pdbx_strand_id
1 'polypeptide(L)'
;MSRLIRFHHEKNSHFRFQTLINILRILRGRKSFRKFISSCVICKRYSSKNLECVAAPLPENTVRDDTVFQITGIDTAEPLFLKGNQKVWGLLFTCAVYRSVHLELKSGVSIEAFLMALRRFVERRGRCSTIYCNNGTNFVGAVNW
;
A
#
# COMPACT_ATOMS: atom_id res chain seq x y z
N MET A 1 28.88 -29.94 13.66
CA MET A 1 27.75 -29.51 14.53
C MET A 1 26.68 -28.72 13.77
N SER A 2 27.01 -27.59 13.14
CA SER A 2 26.03 -26.72 12.44
C SER A 2 25.24 -27.40 11.31
N ARG A 3 25.89 -28.28 10.51
CA ARG A 3 25.23 -29.07 9.46
C ARG A 3 24.15 -30.03 9.98
N LEU A 4 24.40 -30.68 11.12
CA LEU A 4 23.44 -31.60 11.75
C LEU A 4 22.21 -30.85 12.28
N ILE A 5 22.43 -29.69 12.90
CA ILE A 5 21.37 -28.81 13.38
C ILE A 5 20.50 -28.36 12.22
N ARG A 6 21.10 -27.95 11.09
CA ARG A 6 20.38 -27.52 9.90
C ARG A 6 19.49 -28.63 9.33
N PHE A 7 20.05 -29.83 9.14
CA PHE A 7 19.30 -30.96 8.61
C PHE A 7 18.05 -31.29 9.45
N HIS A 8 18.20 -31.39 10.77
CA HIS A 8 17.05 -31.66 11.64
C HIS A 8 16.09 -30.48 11.76
N HIS A 9 16.59 -29.24 11.70
CA HIS A 9 15.76 -28.05 11.73
C HIS A 9 14.87 -27.93 10.48
N GLU A 10 15.41 -28.20 9.29
CA GLU A 10 14.67 -28.19 8.04
C GLU A 10 13.74 -29.42 7.91
N LYS A 11 14.22 -30.62 8.26
CA LYS A 11 13.43 -31.86 8.23
C LYS A 11 12.20 -31.81 9.15
N ASN A 12 12.30 -31.11 10.28
CA ASN A 12 11.20 -30.97 11.24
C ASN A 12 10.51 -29.61 11.10
N SER A 13 10.36 -29.09 9.89
CA SER A 13 9.55 -27.90 9.58
C SER A 13 9.83 -26.71 10.52
N HIS A 14 11.10 -26.43 10.80
CA HIS A 14 11.55 -25.30 11.61
C HIS A 14 11.07 -25.31 13.07
N PHE A 15 10.91 -26.49 13.67
CA PHE A 15 10.56 -26.63 15.09
C PHE A 15 11.45 -25.80 16.02
N ARG A 16 10.86 -25.42 17.17
CA ARG A 16 11.54 -24.66 18.22
C ARG A 16 12.81 -25.37 18.67
N PHE A 17 13.82 -24.59 19.05
CA PHE A 17 15.13 -25.10 19.46
C PHE A 17 15.06 -26.11 20.61
N GLN A 18 14.09 -25.96 21.51
CA GLN A 18 13.90 -26.85 22.66
C GLN A 18 13.56 -28.28 22.22
N THR A 19 12.69 -28.41 21.21
CA THR A 19 12.32 -29.70 20.63
C THR A 19 13.51 -30.33 19.90
N LEU A 20 14.28 -29.55 19.15
CA LEU A 20 15.48 -30.02 18.46
C LEU A 20 16.57 -30.51 19.42
N ILE A 21 16.76 -29.84 20.56
CA ILE A 21 17.71 -30.28 21.61
C ILE A 21 17.28 -31.60 22.22
N ASN A 22 15.98 -31.78 22.47
CA ASN A 22 15.44 -33.02 23.02
C ASN A 22 15.60 -34.19 22.04
N ILE A 23 15.34 -33.99 20.75
CA ILE A 23 15.51 -35.00 19.69
C ILE A 23 16.98 -35.40 19.55
N LEU A 24 17.88 -34.42 19.56
CA LEU A 24 19.31 -34.66 19.34
C LEU A 24 20.06 -35.09 20.61
N ARG A 25 19.42 -35.05 21.78
CA ARG A 25 20.02 -35.34 23.11
C ARG A 25 21.33 -34.58 23.37
N ILE A 26 21.49 -33.38 22.80
CA ILE A 26 22.70 -32.55 22.93
C ILE A 26 22.59 -31.65 24.16
N LEU A 27 23.27 -32.03 25.23
CA LEU A 27 23.25 -31.30 26.51
C LEU A 27 24.01 -29.95 26.46
N ARG A 28 25.07 -29.85 25.65
CA ARG A 28 26.00 -28.70 25.63
C ARG A 28 26.10 -28.01 24.26
N GLY A 29 24.97 -27.55 23.73
CA GLY A 29 24.91 -26.88 22.41
C GLY A 29 24.00 -25.65 22.31
N ARG A 30 23.30 -25.26 23.39
CA ARG A 30 22.23 -24.24 23.37
C ARG A 30 22.63 -22.92 22.72
N LYS A 31 23.82 -22.40 22.99
CA LYS A 31 24.33 -21.15 22.39
C LYS A 31 24.47 -21.27 20.87
N SER A 32 24.98 -22.40 20.39
CA SER A 32 25.14 -22.70 18.97
C SER A 32 23.78 -22.85 18.26
N PHE A 33 22.82 -23.52 18.91
CA PHE A 33 21.44 -23.64 18.41
C PHE A 33 20.73 -22.30 18.31
N ARG A 34 20.82 -21.45 19.34
CA ARG A 34 20.23 -20.10 19.30
C ARG A 34 20.84 -19.27 18.18
N LYS A 35 22.17 -19.27 18.05
CA LYS A 35 22.88 -18.58 16.97
C LYS A 35 22.45 -19.06 15.59
N PHE A 36 22.27 -20.37 15.41
CA PHE A 36 21.80 -20.94 14.16
C PHE A 36 20.34 -20.53 13.84
N ILE A 37 19.42 -20.67 14.79
CA ILE A 37 17.99 -20.36 14.56
C ILE A 37 17.79 -18.86 14.34
N SER A 38 18.55 -17.99 15.03
CA SER A 38 18.52 -16.55 14.76
C SER A 38 18.99 -16.17 13.35
N SER A 39 19.80 -17.03 12.72
CA SER A 39 20.25 -16.85 11.33
C SER A 39 19.30 -17.47 10.29
N CYS A 40 18.32 -18.27 10.70
CA CYS A 40 17.36 -18.88 9.79
C CYS A 40 16.32 -17.85 9.33
N VAL A 41 16.28 -17.56 8.03
CA VAL A 41 15.35 -16.57 7.44
C VAL A 41 13.89 -16.94 7.67
N ILE A 42 13.54 -18.23 7.58
CA ILE A 42 12.18 -18.73 7.77
C ILE A 42 11.72 -18.47 9.21
N CYS A 43 12.52 -18.89 10.21
CA CYS A 43 12.22 -18.59 11.62
C CYS A 43 12.18 -17.10 11.91
N LYS A 44 13.06 -16.31 11.27
CA LYS A 44 13.08 -14.85 11.43
C LYS A 44 11.80 -14.20 10.89
N ARG A 45 11.25 -14.69 9.78
CA ARG A 45 9.95 -14.26 9.24
C ARG A 45 8.79 -14.66 10.15
N TYR A 46 8.76 -15.90 10.66
CA TYR A 46 7.70 -16.32 11.59
C TYR A 46 7.78 -15.64 12.97
N SER A 47 8.95 -15.15 13.36
CA SER A 47 9.16 -14.42 14.62
C SER A 47 9.16 -12.91 14.47
N SER A 48 8.96 -12.38 13.25
CA SER A 48 8.88 -10.94 13.05
C SER A 48 7.67 -10.41 13.80
N LYS A 49 7.88 -9.40 14.64
CA LYS A 49 6.79 -8.66 15.25
C LYS A 49 6.01 -7.93 14.15
N ASN A 50 4.71 -7.73 14.37
CA ASN A 50 3.93 -6.84 13.53
C ASN A 50 4.60 -5.47 13.50
N LEU A 51 4.61 -4.83 12.32
CA LEU A 51 4.99 -3.43 12.24
C LEU A 51 3.98 -2.65 13.09
N GLU A 52 4.46 -2.04 14.17
CA GLU A 52 3.70 -1.03 14.90
C GLU A 52 3.64 0.19 13.98
N CYS A 53 2.60 0.25 13.16
CA CYS A 53 2.28 1.44 12.41
C CYS A 53 1.80 2.48 13.42
N VAL A 54 2.64 3.47 13.72
CA VAL A 54 2.18 4.66 14.43
C VAL A 54 1.12 5.30 13.54
N ALA A 55 -0.14 5.21 13.94
CA ALA A 55 -1.22 5.87 13.24
C ALA A 55 -0.87 7.35 13.17
N ALA A 56 -0.68 7.87 11.96
CA ALA A 56 -0.50 9.30 11.77
C ALA A 56 -1.72 10.01 12.38
N PRO A 57 -1.52 11.15 13.07
CA PRO A 57 -2.64 11.93 13.55
C PRO A 57 -3.58 12.21 12.37
N LEU A 58 -4.87 11.94 12.58
CA LEU A 58 -5.89 12.28 11.59
C LEU A 58 -5.74 13.77 11.27
N PRO A 59 -5.78 14.18 9.99
CA PRO A 59 -5.66 15.59 9.66
C PRO A 59 -6.74 16.38 10.41
N GLU A 60 -6.33 17.44 11.10
CA GLU A 60 -7.16 18.32 11.95
C GLU A 60 -8.36 18.96 11.22
N ASN A 61 -8.51 18.74 9.91
CA ASN A 61 -9.52 19.34 9.06
C ASN A 61 -10.79 18.50 8.90
N THR A 62 -11.28 17.84 9.96
CA THR A 62 -12.51 17.03 9.84
C THR A 62 -13.82 17.79 9.98
N VAL A 63 -13.82 19.08 10.33
CA VAL A 63 -15.02 19.94 10.23
C VAL A 63 -14.59 21.38 9.95
N ARG A 64 -14.44 21.73 8.67
CA ARG A 64 -14.49 23.13 8.23
C ARG A 64 -15.80 23.30 7.47
N ASP A 65 -16.48 24.44 7.66
CA ASP A 65 -17.58 24.90 6.80
C ASP A 65 -17.04 25.26 5.42
N ASP A 66 -16.42 24.28 4.76
CA ASP A 66 -15.82 24.41 3.45
C ASP A 66 -16.78 23.85 2.40
N THR A 67 -16.71 24.39 1.20
CA THR A 67 -17.55 23.96 0.09
C THR A 67 -17.22 22.53 -0.36
N VAL A 68 -18.22 21.82 -0.91
CA VAL A 68 -18.03 20.47 -1.46
C VAL A 68 -16.91 20.49 -2.50
N PHE A 69 -15.98 19.52 -2.43
CA PHE A 69 -14.80 19.40 -3.30
C PHE A 69 -13.72 20.49 -3.17
N GLN A 70 -13.75 21.32 -2.13
CA GLN A 70 -12.68 22.29 -1.89
C GLN A 70 -11.32 21.63 -1.65
N ILE A 71 -11.29 20.61 -0.81
CA ILE A 71 -10.15 19.70 -0.63
C ILE A 71 -10.50 18.37 -1.30
N THR A 72 -9.81 18.04 -2.39
CA THR A 72 -10.14 16.88 -3.23
C THR A 72 -8.95 15.94 -3.38
N GLY A 73 -9.14 14.67 -3.07
CA GLY A 73 -8.25 13.59 -3.48
C GLY A 73 -8.57 13.15 -4.91
N ILE A 74 -7.55 12.81 -5.69
CA ILE A 74 -7.70 12.24 -7.02
C ILE A 74 -6.99 10.89 -7.08
N ASP A 75 -7.71 9.90 -7.62
CA ASP A 75 -7.15 8.59 -7.91
C ASP A 75 -7.60 8.09 -9.29
N THR A 76 -6.74 7.32 -9.96
CA THR A 76 -7.08 6.71 -11.25
C THR A 76 -7.35 5.23 -11.04
N ALA A 77 -8.59 4.82 -11.29
CA ALA A 77 -8.98 3.42 -11.28
C ALA A 77 -8.34 2.63 -12.43
N GLU A 78 -8.37 1.32 -12.30
CA GLU A 78 -7.97 0.41 -13.37
C GLU A 78 -8.79 0.64 -14.66
N PRO A 79 -8.25 0.26 -15.83
CA PRO A 79 -8.94 0.44 -17.08
C PRO A 79 -10.27 -0.32 -17.11
N LEU A 80 -11.32 0.35 -17.57
CA LEU A 80 -12.64 -0.20 -17.82
C LEU A 80 -12.85 -0.36 -19.32
N PHE A 81 -13.70 -1.30 -19.71
CA PHE A 81 -14.12 -1.49 -21.09
C PHE A 81 -15.58 -1.07 -21.25
N LEU A 82 -15.81 -0.07 -22.11
CA LEU A 82 -17.15 0.34 -22.49
C LEU A 82 -17.74 -0.62 -23.53
N LYS A 83 -19.06 -0.54 -23.72
CA LYS A 83 -19.76 -1.23 -24.80
C LYS A 83 -19.13 -0.83 -26.14
N GLY A 84 -18.69 -1.80 -26.94
CA GLY A 84 -17.88 -1.57 -28.13
C GLY A 84 -16.37 -1.79 -27.95
N ASN A 85 -15.96 -2.40 -26.83
CA ASN A 85 -14.57 -2.78 -26.53
C ASN A 85 -13.59 -1.58 -26.46
N GLN A 86 -14.11 -0.40 -26.15
CA GLN A 86 -13.29 0.80 -25.97
C GLN A 86 -12.72 0.83 -24.55
N LYS A 87 -11.39 0.85 -24.45
CA LYS A 87 -10.67 0.97 -23.19
C LYS A 87 -10.68 2.41 -22.70
N VAL A 88 -11.13 2.62 -21.46
CA VAL A 88 -11.16 3.92 -20.78
C VAL A 88 -10.63 3.77 -19.36
N TRP A 89 -10.31 4.88 -18.70
CA TRP A 89 -9.89 4.90 -17.30
C TRP A 89 -10.90 5.72 -16.49
N GLY A 90 -11.23 5.22 -15.29
CA GLY A 90 -12.01 5.97 -14.31
C GLY A 90 -11.10 6.90 -13.52
N LEU A 91 -11.46 8.17 -13.43
CA LEU A 91 -10.80 9.17 -12.58
C LEU A 91 -11.74 9.53 -11.44
N LEU A 92 -11.35 9.15 -10.23
CA LEU A 92 -12.11 9.34 -9.00
C LEU A 92 -11.66 10.63 -8.32
N PHE A 93 -12.62 11.50 -8.01
CA PHE A 93 -12.45 12.69 -7.20
C PHE A 93 -13.15 12.47 -5.86
N THR A 94 -12.42 12.53 -4.76
CA THR A 94 -12.94 12.29 -3.42
C THR A 94 -12.84 13.57 -2.60
N CYS A 95 -13.97 14.06 -2.08
CA CYS A 95 -13.97 15.24 -1.23
C CYS A 95 -13.52 14.86 0.19
N ALA A 96 -12.49 15.51 0.72
CA ALA A 96 -12.04 15.29 2.08
C ALA A 96 -12.99 15.89 3.14
N VAL A 97 -13.78 16.91 2.76
CA VAL A 97 -14.71 17.61 3.67
C VAL A 97 -15.96 16.76 3.93
N TYR A 98 -16.64 16.29 2.87
CA TYR A 98 -17.93 15.57 2.99
C TYR A 98 -17.87 14.10 2.58
N ARG A 99 -16.68 13.56 2.26
CA ARG A 99 -16.51 12.18 1.75
C ARG A 99 -17.35 11.86 0.50
N SER A 100 -17.72 12.87 -0.28
CA SER A 100 -18.42 12.69 -1.55
C SER A 100 -17.46 12.22 -2.64
N VAL A 101 -17.95 11.37 -3.56
CA VAL A 101 -17.17 10.85 -4.69
C VAL A 101 -17.78 11.34 -6.00
N HIS A 102 -16.93 11.79 -6.93
CA HIS A 102 -17.30 12.11 -8.30
C HIS A 102 -16.41 11.32 -9.26
N LEU A 103 -17.00 10.73 -10.30
CA LEU A 103 -16.29 9.91 -11.27
C LEU A 103 -16.31 10.59 -12.65
N GLU A 104 -15.14 10.73 -13.26
CA GLU A 104 -14.99 11.11 -14.67
C GLU A 104 -14.35 9.96 -15.46
N LEU A 105 -14.74 9.81 -16.72
CA LEU A 105 -14.07 8.89 -17.64
C LEU A 105 -13.03 9.64 -18.47
N LYS A 106 -11.87 9.03 -18.69
CA LYS A 106 -10.84 9.54 -19.61
C LYS A 106 -10.39 8.46 -20.59
N SER A 107 -10.05 8.88 -21.80
CA SER A 107 -9.69 8.01 -22.92
C SER A 107 -8.29 7.38 -22.82
N GLY A 108 -7.46 7.81 -21.87
CA GLY A 108 -6.06 7.42 -21.79
C GLY A 108 -5.44 7.74 -20.44
N VAL A 109 -4.17 7.34 -20.28
CA VAL A 109 -3.31 7.77 -19.16
C VAL A 109 -2.54 9.06 -19.45
N SER A 110 -2.71 9.70 -20.61
CA SER A 110 -1.97 10.93 -20.90
C SER A 110 -2.37 12.11 -20.00
N ILE A 111 -1.50 13.13 -19.93
CA ILE A 111 -1.73 14.36 -19.17
C ILE A 111 -2.90 15.14 -19.77
N GLU A 112 -3.03 15.18 -21.10
CA GLU A 112 -4.12 15.87 -21.80
C GLU A 112 -5.47 15.24 -21.46
N ALA A 113 -5.54 13.90 -21.44
CA ALA A 113 -6.74 13.17 -21.05
C ALA A 113 -7.12 13.45 -19.58
N PHE A 114 -6.12 13.60 -18.70
CA PHE A 114 -6.32 14.00 -17.31
C PHE A 114 -6.82 15.45 -17.20
N LEU A 115 -6.18 16.42 -17.86
CA LEU A 115 -6.55 17.83 -17.83
C LEU A 115 -7.96 18.06 -18.36
N MET A 116 -8.36 17.36 -19.42
CA MET A 116 -9.74 17.43 -19.93
C MET A 116 -10.75 16.90 -18.90
N ALA A 117 -10.43 15.82 -18.19
CA ALA A 117 -11.29 15.30 -17.12
C ALA A 117 -11.36 16.25 -15.92
N LEU A 118 -10.23 16.83 -15.53
CA LEU A 118 -10.16 17.82 -14.47
C LEU A 118 -10.98 19.07 -14.80
N ARG A 119 -10.90 19.59 -16.03
CA ARG A 119 -11.72 20.72 -16.48
C ARG A 119 -13.21 20.44 -16.35
N ARG A 120 -13.68 19.30 -16.86
CA ARG A 120 -15.10 18.89 -16.73
C ARG A 120 -15.54 18.77 -15.27
N PHE A 121 -14.67 18.26 -14.41
CA PHE A 121 -14.93 18.19 -12.99
C PHE A 121 -15.07 19.59 -12.36
N VAL A 122 -14.12 20.49 -12.64
CA VAL A 122 -14.15 21.88 -12.13
C VAL A 122 -15.36 22.66 -12.63
N GLU A 123 -15.74 22.49 -13.90
CA GLU A 123 -16.95 23.11 -14.46
C GLU A 123 -18.23 22.65 -13.75
N ARG A 124 -18.28 21.39 -13.28
CA ARG A 124 -19.44 20.81 -12.60
C ARG A 124 -19.47 21.01 -11.09
N ARG A 125 -18.30 20.99 -10.44
CA ARG A 125 -18.16 20.96 -8.98
C ARG A 125 -17.57 22.23 -8.39
N GLY A 126 -17.07 23.13 -9.24
CA GLY A 126 -16.34 24.31 -8.81
C GLY A 126 -14.84 24.05 -8.67
N ARG A 127 -14.10 25.13 -8.43
CA ARG A 127 -12.64 25.10 -8.34
C ARG A 127 -12.20 24.60 -6.97
N CYS A 128 -11.34 23.59 -6.93
CA CYS A 128 -10.70 23.13 -5.70
C CYS A 128 -9.67 24.15 -5.19
N SER A 129 -9.53 24.27 -3.87
CA SER A 129 -8.40 24.97 -3.26
C SER A 129 -7.17 24.07 -3.18
N THR A 130 -7.37 22.77 -2.95
CA THR A 130 -6.29 21.81 -2.74
C THR A 130 -6.64 20.49 -3.40
N ILE A 131 -5.68 19.94 -4.14
CA ILE A 131 -5.77 18.63 -4.78
C ILE A 131 -4.67 17.73 -4.22
N TYR A 132 -5.06 16.59 -3.65
CA TYR A 132 -4.15 15.52 -3.27
C TYR A 132 -4.18 14.44 -4.35
N CYS A 133 -3.02 13.99 -4.80
CA CYS A 133 -2.89 12.89 -5.75
C CYS A 133 -1.76 11.99 -5.30
N ASN A 134 -1.83 10.70 -5.66
CA ASN A 134 -0.66 9.83 -5.53
C ASN A 134 0.36 10.21 -6.63
N ASN A 135 1.62 9.80 -6.48
CA ASN A 135 2.72 10.09 -7.43
C ASN A 135 2.60 9.33 -8.77
N GLY A 136 1.38 9.09 -9.26
CA GLY A 136 1.19 8.62 -10.63
C GLY A 136 1.82 9.60 -11.62
N THR A 137 2.48 9.07 -12.65
CA THR A 137 3.24 9.85 -13.66
C THR A 137 2.46 10.99 -14.30
N ASN A 138 1.14 10.82 -14.43
CA ASN A 138 0.23 11.78 -15.06
C ASN A 138 -0.06 12.98 -14.14
N PHE A 139 0.05 12.78 -12.82
CA PHE A 139 -0.12 13.83 -11.83
C PHE A 139 1.14 14.67 -11.69
N VAL A 140 2.31 14.01 -11.68
CA VAL A 140 3.62 14.69 -11.66
C VAL A 140 3.81 15.57 -12.89
N GLY A 141 3.34 15.11 -14.07
CA GLY A 141 3.35 15.90 -15.28
C GLY A 141 2.44 17.15 -15.22
N ALA A 142 1.25 17.04 -14.62
CA ALA A 142 0.30 18.16 -14.52
C ALA A 142 0.74 19.27 -13.55
N VAL A 143 1.63 18.98 -12.60
CA VAL A 143 2.22 19.99 -11.69
C VAL A 143 3.25 20.88 -12.41
N ASN A 144 3.84 20.39 -13.51
CA ASN A 144 4.90 21.07 -14.26
C ASN A 144 4.40 21.71 -15.58
N TRP A 145 3.08 21.78 -15.77
CA TRP A 145 2.41 22.46 -16.88
C TRP A 145 1.82 23.79 -16.41
#